data_AF-A0A0K1JG99-F1
#
_entry.id   AF-A0A0K1JG99-F1
#
_cell.length_a   1.000
_cell.length_b   1.000
_cell.length_c   1.000
_cell.angle_alpha   90.00
_cell.angle_beta   90.00
_cell.angle_gamma   90.00
#
_symmetry.space_group_name_H-M   'P 1'
#
loop_
_entity.id
_entity.type
_entity.pdbx_description
1 polymer ?
#
loop_
_entity_poly.entity_id
_entity_poly.type
_entity_poly.pdbx_seq_one_letter_code
_entity_poly.pdbx_strand_id
1 'polypeptide(L)'
;MPKVSKRLASLTLVAATTLTAGVAAFAASPAHAAARDGVCDAGEFCLYYNSNQAGSLSDFTGSISDYGAAQPGCYDFKSTGAGKGLCVKNNAASVWNRTGAVVTVFYKSGYAGAIDSIPANSKANLKAELKNENAGHRYGSASRTALSNAPYKGAAGHISCYFDGYLSQSGRHEGIDIARAVGVPVYAMVPGTVTRVSQGARGGDGLSTIAIYNASLDKTIVYLHTDPLALSVGQSISQGQQIAVEDWRGISAASGAHTHVEMRLGRQTAAAVSVGDPDLTNQNPTAFWESRGYNISAD
;
A
#
# COMPACT_ATOMS: atom_id res chain seq x y z
N MET A 1 -26.84 68.17 -74.34
CA MET A 1 -25.44 68.64 -74.14
C MET A 1 -25.25 68.93 -72.65
N PRO A 2 -24.06 68.78 -72.05
CA PRO A 2 -22.97 67.83 -72.31
C PRO A 2 -22.64 66.94 -71.07
N LYS A 3 -21.56 66.16 -71.17
CA LYS A 3 -20.65 65.55 -70.15
C LYS A 3 -20.89 65.93 -68.66
N VAL A 4 -20.66 65.09 -67.66
CA VAL A 4 -19.52 64.13 -67.35
C VAL A 4 -20.11 62.92 -66.54
N SER A 5 -19.43 61.89 -66.00
CA SER A 5 -17.99 61.59 -65.76
C SER A 5 -17.61 60.10 -65.99
N LYS A 6 -17.09 59.36 -64.99
CA LYS A 6 -16.55 57.98 -65.10
C LYS A 6 -16.87 57.10 -63.86
N ARG A 7 -16.76 55.78 -64.10
CA ARG A 7 -16.42 54.64 -63.22
C ARG A 7 -15.67 55.01 -61.91
N LEU A 8 -15.72 54.24 -60.81
CA LEU A 8 -15.61 52.78 -60.68
C LEU A 8 -16.49 52.18 -59.56
N ALA A 9 -16.71 50.86 -59.62
CA ALA A 9 -17.20 50.07 -58.50
C ALA A 9 -16.03 49.60 -57.62
N SER A 10 -16.19 49.65 -56.30
CA SER A 10 -15.24 49.13 -55.32
C SER A 10 -15.76 47.84 -54.70
N LEU A 11 -14.98 46.76 -54.76
CA LEU A 11 -15.31 45.52 -54.06
C LEU A 11 -15.11 45.72 -52.55
N THR A 12 -16.16 45.55 -51.76
CA THR A 12 -16.05 45.46 -50.30
C THR A 12 -15.55 44.07 -49.92
N LEU A 13 -14.31 43.97 -49.48
CA LEU A 13 -13.70 42.69 -49.09
C LEU A 13 -14.31 42.18 -47.78
N VAL A 14 -14.87 40.97 -47.79
CA VAL A 14 -15.40 40.34 -46.57
C VAL A 14 -14.22 39.89 -45.68
N ALA A 15 -14.07 40.54 -44.53
CA ALA A 15 -13.06 40.16 -43.55
C ALA A 15 -13.48 38.88 -42.81
N ALA A 16 -12.91 37.74 -43.20
CA ALA A 16 -13.11 36.47 -42.52
C ALA A 16 -12.38 36.46 -41.16
N THR A 17 -13.13 36.57 -40.06
CA THR A 17 -12.59 36.48 -38.69
C THR A 17 -12.26 35.02 -38.34
N THR A 18 -11.00 34.65 -38.49
CA THR A 18 -10.48 33.34 -38.07
C THR A 18 -10.51 33.20 -36.55
N LEU A 19 -11.48 32.46 -36.02
CA LEU A 19 -11.51 32.00 -34.64
C LEU A 19 -10.38 30.99 -34.40
N THR A 20 -9.22 31.47 -33.97
CA THR A 20 -8.14 30.61 -33.47
C THR A 20 -8.56 29.98 -32.15
N ALA A 21 -9.10 28.76 -32.20
CA ALA A 21 -9.36 27.95 -31.02
C ALA A 21 -8.02 27.68 -30.31
N GLY A 22 -7.79 28.37 -29.19
CA GLY A 22 -6.58 28.19 -28.40
C GLY A 22 -6.57 26.81 -27.77
N VAL A 23 -5.88 25.86 -28.41
CA VAL A 23 -5.58 24.56 -27.81
C VAL A 23 -4.65 24.80 -26.64
N ALA A 24 -5.22 24.88 -25.43
CA ALA A 24 -4.49 24.84 -24.19
C ALA A 24 -3.83 23.45 -24.10
N ALA A 25 -2.62 23.35 -24.65
CA ALA A 25 -1.78 22.19 -24.46
C ALA A 25 -1.49 22.07 -22.96
N PHE A 26 -2.18 21.14 -22.30
CA PHE A 26 -1.79 20.68 -20.99
C PHE A 26 -0.41 20.07 -21.14
N ALA A 27 0.62 20.86 -20.84
CA ALA A 27 1.96 20.38 -20.66
C ALA A 27 1.91 19.42 -19.48
N ALA A 28 1.78 18.12 -19.77
CA ALA A 28 2.04 17.08 -18.80
C ALA A 28 3.46 17.33 -18.30
N SER A 29 3.59 17.75 -17.05
CA SER A 29 4.88 17.87 -16.39
C SER A 29 5.66 16.59 -16.67
N PRO A 30 6.93 16.66 -17.13
CA PRO A 30 7.69 15.45 -17.36
C PRO A 30 7.70 14.67 -16.04
N ALA A 31 7.05 13.50 -16.03
CA ALA A 31 7.08 12.62 -14.88
C ALA A 31 8.56 12.36 -14.60
N HIS A 32 9.05 12.82 -13.45
CA HIS A 32 10.48 12.78 -13.18
C HIS A 32 10.94 11.33 -13.27
N ALA A 33 11.66 11.04 -14.34
CA ALA A 33 12.69 10.03 -14.27
C ALA A 33 13.61 10.46 -13.11
N ALA A 34 13.58 9.67 -12.03
CA ALA A 34 14.83 9.28 -11.37
C ALA A 34 15.86 8.96 -12.45
N ALA A 35 17.15 9.18 -12.22
CA ALA A 35 18.14 9.17 -13.30
C ALA A 35 18.05 7.90 -14.17
N ARG A 36 17.71 6.75 -13.56
CA ARG A 36 17.53 5.43 -14.20
C ARG A 36 18.70 5.13 -15.12
N ASP A 37 19.88 5.49 -14.63
CA ASP A 37 21.17 5.42 -15.29
C ASP A 37 21.97 4.17 -14.84
N GLY A 38 21.55 3.51 -13.76
CA GLY A 38 22.22 2.35 -13.20
C GLY A 38 23.35 2.67 -12.21
N VAL A 39 23.48 3.93 -11.77
CA VAL A 39 24.12 4.26 -10.49
C VAL A 39 23.09 4.03 -9.37
N CYS A 40 23.55 3.85 -8.13
CA CYS A 40 22.66 3.78 -6.98
C CYS A 40 23.08 4.88 -6.01
N ASP A 41 22.43 6.03 -6.08
CA ASP A 41 22.90 7.27 -5.48
C ASP A 41 22.26 7.64 -4.14
N ALA A 42 22.76 8.69 -3.50
CA ALA A 42 22.25 9.13 -2.20
C ALA A 42 20.82 9.68 -2.33
N GLY A 43 19.88 9.10 -1.58
CA GLY A 43 18.45 9.41 -1.69
C GLY A 43 17.63 8.39 -2.49
N GLU A 44 18.27 7.37 -3.09
CA GLU A 44 17.59 6.41 -3.98
C GLU A 44 17.30 5.05 -3.32
N PHE A 45 16.35 4.33 -3.92
CA PHE A 45 16.10 2.91 -3.65
C PHE A 45 16.48 2.08 -4.87
N CYS A 46 17.34 1.08 -4.69
CA CYS A 46 17.99 0.38 -5.78
C CYS A 46 17.72 -1.13 -5.69
N LEU A 47 17.22 -1.72 -6.78
CA LEU A 47 16.92 -3.15 -6.91
C LEU A 47 17.95 -3.81 -7.82
N TYR A 48 18.52 -4.93 -7.38
CA TYR A 48 19.60 -5.66 -8.02
C TYR A 48 19.15 -7.04 -8.47
N TYR A 49 19.57 -7.44 -9.67
CA TYR A 49 19.21 -8.72 -10.28
C TYR A 49 19.71 -9.95 -9.49
N ASN A 50 20.92 -9.89 -8.92
CA ASN A 50 21.46 -10.96 -8.08
C ASN A 50 21.46 -10.59 -6.59
N SER A 51 21.63 -11.61 -5.75
CA SER A 51 21.86 -11.42 -4.31
C SER A 51 23.16 -10.66 -4.01
N ASN A 52 23.27 -10.09 -2.82
CA ASN A 52 24.43 -9.32 -2.31
C ASN A 52 24.77 -8.08 -3.15
N GLN A 53 23.75 -7.39 -3.68
CA GLN A 53 23.83 -6.19 -4.51
C GLN A 53 24.74 -6.37 -5.75
N ALA A 54 24.61 -7.52 -6.40
CA ALA A 54 25.37 -7.91 -7.58
C ALA A 54 24.50 -7.96 -8.85
N GLY A 55 25.15 -8.03 -10.01
CA GLY A 55 24.48 -7.95 -11.31
C GLY A 55 24.06 -6.53 -11.68
N SER A 56 23.17 -6.41 -12.67
CA SER A 56 22.59 -5.14 -13.09
C SER A 56 21.60 -4.62 -12.03
N LEU A 57 21.47 -3.31 -11.91
CA LEU A 57 20.56 -2.63 -10.98
C LEU A 57 19.59 -1.69 -11.69
N SER A 58 18.43 -1.46 -11.08
CA SER A 58 17.58 -0.30 -11.35
C SER A 58 17.44 0.54 -10.09
N ASP A 59 17.74 1.82 -10.22
CA ASP A 59 17.50 2.89 -9.26
C ASP A 59 16.10 3.52 -9.42
N PHE A 60 15.68 4.22 -8.37
CA PHE A 60 14.39 4.88 -8.21
C PHE A 60 14.51 5.98 -7.13
N THR A 61 13.80 7.11 -7.29
CA THR A 61 13.67 8.19 -6.28
C THR A 61 12.26 8.31 -5.69
N GLY A 62 11.33 7.43 -6.08
CA GLY A 62 9.93 7.48 -5.68
C GLY A 62 9.23 6.12 -5.78
N SER A 63 8.02 6.03 -5.22
CA SER A 63 7.30 4.75 -5.07
C SER A 63 6.70 4.27 -6.40
N ILE A 64 6.84 2.97 -6.68
CA ILE A 64 6.36 2.32 -7.90
C ILE A 64 5.36 1.21 -7.53
N SER A 65 4.10 1.37 -7.95
CA SER A 65 3.01 0.42 -7.66
C SER A 65 3.01 -0.81 -8.57
N ASP A 66 3.55 -0.71 -9.79
CA ASP A 66 3.82 -1.86 -10.65
C ASP A 66 5.12 -1.65 -11.44
N TYR A 67 6.03 -2.62 -11.38
CA TYR A 67 7.23 -2.67 -12.21
C TYR A 67 6.93 -3.01 -13.68
N GLY A 68 5.72 -3.49 -14.00
CA GLY A 68 5.32 -3.88 -15.36
C GLY A 68 5.92 -5.22 -15.79
N ALA A 69 5.17 -6.00 -16.57
CA ALA A 69 5.52 -7.40 -16.86
C ALA A 69 6.41 -7.62 -18.10
N ALA A 70 6.46 -6.67 -19.03
CA ALA A 70 7.18 -6.83 -20.31
C ALA A 70 7.65 -5.49 -20.90
N GLN A 71 8.71 -5.55 -21.70
CA GLN A 71 9.18 -4.44 -22.52
C GLN A 71 8.14 -4.07 -23.61
N PRO A 72 8.01 -2.78 -24.00
CA PRO A 72 8.76 -1.61 -23.53
C PRO A 72 8.16 -0.96 -22.26
N GLY A 73 7.14 -1.56 -21.65
CA GLY A 73 6.36 -0.96 -20.56
C GLY A 73 6.83 -1.29 -19.14
N CYS A 74 7.91 -2.06 -18.99
CA CYS A 74 8.45 -2.44 -17.67
C CYS A 74 9.62 -1.56 -17.25
N TYR A 75 9.77 -1.39 -15.94
CA TYR A 75 11.01 -0.92 -15.34
C TYR A 75 12.05 -2.05 -15.44
N ASP A 76 13.23 -1.71 -15.94
CA ASP A 76 14.28 -2.60 -16.44
C ASP A 76 15.61 -2.39 -15.71
N PHE A 77 16.44 -3.43 -15.52
CA PHE A 77 17.78 -3.21 -14.93
C PHE A 77 18.70 -2.47 -15.92
N LYS A 78 19.33 -1.38 -15.45
CA LYS A 78 20.01 -0.36 -16.26
C LYS A 78 21.52 -0.54 -16.34
N SER A 79 22.16 -0.82 -15.20
CA SER A 79 23.62 -0.86 -15.10
C SER A 79 24.25 -2.05 -15.84
N THR A 80 25.58 -2.06 -15.99
CA THR A 80 26.29 -3.19 -16.61
C THR A 80 26.29 -4.42 -15.70
N GLY A 81 25.96 -5.58 -16.26
CA GLY A 81 25.98 -6.86 -15.54
C GLY A 81 24.90 -7.84 -15.98
N ALA A 82 24.87 -9.01 -15.35
CA ALA A 82 23.78 -9.97 -15.51
C ALA A 82 22.43 -9.34 -15.17
N GLY A 83 21.40 -9.57 -15.99
CA GLY A 83 20.06 -9.02 -15.83
C GLY A 83 19.79 -7.70 -16.58
N LYS A 84 20.81 -7.04 -17.16
CA LYS A 84 20.62 -5.76 -17.87
C LYS A 84 19.56 -5.88 -18.97
N GLY A 85 18.60 -4.96 -18.98
CA GLY A 85 17.49 -4.88 -19.94
C GLY A 85 16.32 -5.84 -19.66
N LEU A 86 16.47 -6.79 -18.73
CA LEU A 86 15.33 -7.55 -18.21
C LEU A 86 14.47 -6.66 -17.30
N CYS A 87 13.17 -6.95 -17.25
CA CYS A 87 12.25 -6.29 -16.33
C CYS A 87 12.63 -6.59 -14.88
N VAL A 88 12.49 -5.61 -13.99
CA VAL A 88 12.72 -5.73 -12.54
C VAL A 88 11.68 -6.65 -11.89
N LYS A 89 10.44 -6.63 -12.42
CA LYS A 89 9.33 -7.48 -11.99
C LYS A 89 9.73 -8.95 -12.00
N ASN A 90 9.55 -9.61 -10.85
CA ASN A 90 9.86 -11.01 -10.62
C ASN A 90 11.32 -11.40 -10.99
N ASN A 91 12.27 -10.45 -10.84
CA ASN A 91 13.69 -10.67 -11.18
C ASN A 91 14.69 -9.99 -10.23
N ALA A 92 14.25 -9.12 -9.29
CA ALA A 92 15.16 -8.55 -8.30
C ALA A 92 15.38 -9.53 -7.12
N ALA A 93 16.64 -9.68 -6.69
CA ALA A 93 17.04 -10.60 -5.62
C ALA A 93 17.67 -9.92 -4.39
N SER A 94 18.11 -8.66 -4.53
CA SER A 94 18.61 -7.86 -3.41
C SER A 94 18.44 -6.36 -3.65
N VAL A 95 18.64 -5.58 -2.59
CA VAL A 95 18.32 -4.15 -2.55
C VAL A 95 19.40 -3.35 -1.83
N TRP A 96 19.52 -2.08 -2.20
CA TRP A 96 20.16 -1.04 -1.39
C TRP A 96 19.18 0.12 -1.23
N ASN A 97 18.75 0.36 0.00
CA ASN A 97 18.04 1.57 0.37
C ASN A 97 19.07 2.64 0.74
N ARG A 98 19.28 3.65 -0.11
CA ARG A 98 20.11 4.84 0.17
C ARG A 98 19.26 6.06 0.53
N THR A 99 17.97 5.86 0.81
CA THR A 99 17.03 6.90 1.23
C THR A 99 17.12 7.14 2.74
N GLY A 100 16.58 8.28 3.20
CA GLY A 100 16.39 8.59 4.62
C GLY A 100 15.15 7.96 5.27
N ALA A 101 14.46 7.05 4.58
CA ALA A 101 13.23 6.39 5.07
C ALA A 101 13.32 4.87 4.90
N VAL A 102 12.42 4.13 5.55
CA VAL A 102 12.19 2.71 5.23
C VAL A 102 11.50 2.62 3.86
N VAL A 103 11.87 1.65 3.03
CA VAL A 103 11.19 1.36 1.77
C VAL A 103 10.71 -0.09 1.78
N THR A 104 9.44 -0.33 1.51
CA THR A 104 8.87 -1.69 1.45
C THR A 104 8.82 -2.18 0.02
N VAL A 105 9.31 -3.40 -0.24
CA VAL A 105 9.08 -4.14 -1.48
C VAL A 105 7.86 -5.03 -1.30
N PHE A 106 7.05 -5.17 -2.36
CA PHE A 106 5.79 -5.90 -2.36
C PHE A 106 5.81 -7.03 -3.39
N TYR A 107 5.24 -8.19 -3.01
CA TYR A 107 5.07 -9.34 -3.90
C TYR A 107 4.16 -9.00 -5.09
N LYS A 108 3.01 -8.35 -4.83
CA LYS A 108 1.97 -8.08 -5.84
C LYS A 108 1.89 -6.60 -6.18
N SER A 109 1.58 -6.31 -7.44
CA SER A 109 1.32 -4.96 -7.94
C SER A 109 0.17 -4.30 -7.17
N GLY A 110 0.18 -2.97 -7.08
CA GLY A 110 -0.81 -2.22 -6.29
C GLY A 110 -0.53 -2.23 -4.79
N TYR A 111 0.72 -2.44 -4.37
CA TYR A 111 1.18 -2.48 -2.97
C TYR A 111 0.48 -3.57 -2.13
N ALA A 112 0.45 -4.81 -2.63
CA ALA A 112 -0.24 -5.93 -2.00
C ALA A 112 0.65 -7.20 -1.96
N GLY A 113 0.15 -8.28 -1.36
CA GLY A 113 0.91 -9.51 -1.19
C GLY A 113 1.87 -9.46 0.00
N ALA A 114 2.75 -10.45 0.11
CA ALA A 114 3.80 -10.45 1.11
C ALA A 114 4.74 -9.22 0.95
N ILE A 115 5.39 -8.81 2.05
CA ILE A 115 6.18 -7.58 2.12
C ILE A 115 7.57 -7.78 2.73
N ASP A 116 8.51 -6.96 2.26
CA ASP A 116 9.86 -6.86 2.82
C ASP A 116 10.22 -5.39 3.04
N SER A 117 10.33 -4.98 4.31
CA SER A 117 10.56 -3.59 4.72
C SER A 117 12.05 -3.36 4.96
N ILE A 118 12.65 -2.47 4.18
CA ILE A 118 14.10 -2.29 4.09
C ILE A 118 14.49 -0.98 4.81
N PRO A 119 15.20 -1.02 5.96
CA PRO A 119 15.54 0.17 6.73
C PRO A 119 16.33 1.23 5.94
N ALA A 120 16.22 2.49 6.35
CA ALA A 120 16.97 3.61 5.79
C ALA A 120 18.49 3.33 5.77
N ASN A 121 19.18 3.71 4.69
CA ASN A 121 20.62 3.51 4.49
C ASN A 121 21.12 2.05 4.56
N SER A 122 20.24 1.03 4.47
CA SER A 122 20.58 -0.39 4.63
C SER A 122 20.66 -1.17 3.30
N LYS A 123 21.36 -2.31 3.35
CA LYS A 123 21.44 -3.31 2.28
C LYS A 123 20.82 -4.62 2.77
N ALA A 124 20.04 -5.28 1.92
CA ALA A 124 19.46 -6.58 2.21
C ALA A 124 19.41 -7.47 0.96
N ASN A 125 19.50 -8.79 1.15
CA ASN A 125 18.87 -9.72 0.23
C ASN A 125 17.37 -9.68 0.50
N LEU A 126 16.53 -9.78 -0.53
CA LEU A 126 15.10 -9.89 -0.31
C LEU A 126 14.79 -11.21 0.41
N LYS A 127 13.77 -11.22 1.27
CA LYS A 127 13.19 -12.43 1.86
C LYS A 127 12.90 -13.49 0.78
N ALA A 128 12.95 -14.76 1.16
CA ALA A 128 12.88 -15.88 0.22
C ALA A 128 11.61 -15.85 -0.65
N GLU A 129 10.50 -15.38 -0.06
CA GLU A 129 9.19 -15.20 -0.68
C GLU A 129 9.07 -13.99 -1.62
N LEU A 130 9.97 -12.99 -1.58
CA LEU A 130 9.96 -11.83 -2.49
C LEU A 130 11.16 -11.81 -3.44
N LYS A 131 12.22 -12.57 -3.16
CA LYS A 131 13.36 -12.74 -4.07
C LYS A 131 12.87 -13.37 -5.38
N ASN A 132 13.04 -12.61 -6.46
CA ASN A 132 12.52 -12.92 -7.81
C ASN A 132 10.99 -13.03 -7.89
N GLU A 133 10.24 -12.56 -6.88
CA GLU A 133 8.77 -12.55 -6.88
C GLU A 133 8.28 -11.21 -6.29
N ASN A 134 8.76 -10.11 -6.86
CA ASN A 134 8.43 -8.75 -6.44
C ASN A 134 7.93 -7.89 -7.61
N ALA A 135 6.92 -7.06 -7.32
CA ALA A 135 6.15 -6.33 -8.34
C ALA A 135 6.02 -4.82 -8.08
N GLY A 136 6.40 -4.31 -6.91
CA GLY A 136 6.44 -2.88 -6.63
C GLY A 136 7.23 -2.55 -5.35
N HIS A 137 7.47 -1.26 -5.10
CA HIS A 137 8.01 -0.79 -3.81
C HIS A 137 7.44 0.58 -3.43
N ARG A 138 7.37 0.85 -2.12
CA ARG A 138 6.74 2.05 -1.56
C ARG A 138 7.60 2.68 -0.47
N TYR A 139 7.76 4.00 -0.52
CA TYR A 139 8.57 4.81 0.40
C TYR A 139 7.78 5.15 1.65
N GLY A 140 8.26 4.75 2.83
CA GLY A 140 7.73 5.21 4.12
C GLY A 140 7.95 6.71 4.33
N SER A 141 7.29 7.27 5.35
CA SER A 141 7.52 8.65 5.78
C SER A 141 7.99 8.68 7.23
N ALA A 142 9.14 9.28 7.51
CA ALA A 142 9.73 9.31 8.85
C ALA A 142 8.88 10.03 9.92
N SER A 143 7.83 10.75 9.52
CA SER A 143 6.85 11.40 10.41
C SER A 143 5.65 10.52 10.77
N ARG A 144 5.56 9.29 10.26
CA ARG A 144 4.44 8.34 10.47
C ARG A 144 4.88 7.14 11.31
N THR A 145 3.98 6.69 12.18
CA THR A 145 4.20 5.53 13.07
C THR A 145 4.16 4.22 12.29
N ALA A 146 4.90 3.20 12.70
CA ALA A 146 4.77 1.84 12.18
C ALA A 146 3.34 1.31 12.32
N LEU A 147 2.78 0.72 11.26
CA LEU A 147 1.43 0.13 11.28
C LEU A 147 1.36 -1.07 12.22
N SER A 148 2.43 -1.87 12.30
CA SER A 148 2.60 -2.94 13.29
C SER A 148 2.55 -2.48 14.75
N ASN A 149 2.87 -1.21 15.02
CA ASN A 149 2.79 -0.62 16.36
C ASN A 149 1.43 0.06 16.63
N ALA A 150 0.57 0.19 15.62
CA ALA A 150 -0.70 0.88 15.71
C ALA A 150 -1.71 0.24 16.70
N PRO A 151 -2.02 -1.09 16.63
CA PRO A 151 -2.91 -1.71 17.60
C PRO A 151 -2.34 -1.75 19.02
N TYR A 152 -1.02 -1.62 19.19
CA TYR A 152 -0.34 -1.64 20.50
C TYR A 152 0.08 -0.26 21.01
N LYS A 153 -0.53 0.82 20.48
CA LYS A 153 -0.32 2.21 20.95
C LYS A 153 1.16 2.64 20.94
N GLY A 154 1.88 2.26 19.89
CA GLY A 154 3.28 2.63 19.66
C GLY A 154 4.31 1.62 20.17
N ALA A 155 3.91 0.59 20.93
CA ALA A 155 4.81 -0.49 21.31
C ALA A 155 5.11 -1.42 20.13
N ALA A 156 6.34 -1.94 20.06
CA ALA A 156 6.81 -2.79 18.96
C ALA A 156 5.97 -4.06 18.78
N GLY A 157 5.35 -4.21 17.61
CA GLY A 157 4.82 -5.47 17.07
C GLY A 157 5.51 -5.81 15.74
N HIS A 158 4.92 -6.71 14.95
CA HIS A 158 5.33 -6.96 13.55
C HIS A 158 4.14 -7.37 12.69
N ILE A 159 4.15 -7.04 11.40
CA ILE A 159 3.19 -7.59 10.43
C ILE A 159 3.56 -9.06 10.14
N SER A 160 2.67 -10.00 10.49
CA SER A 160 2.83 -11.43 10.24
C SER A 160 2.21 -11.86 8.90
N CYS A 161 1.13 -11.20 8.46
CA CYS A 161 0.60 -11.32 7.10
C CYS A 161 0.04 -9.98 6.62
N TYR A 162 0.49 -9.51 5.46
CA TYR A 162 -0.01 -8.25 4.88
C TYR A 162 -1.28 -8.47 4.04
N PHE A 163 -1.90 -7.38 3.57
CA PHE A 163 -3.07 -7.41 2.68
C PHE A 163 -2.77 -8.19 1.40
N ASP A 164 -3.65 -9.14 1.07
CA ASP A 164 -3.52 -10.18 0.04
C ASP A 164 -2.24 -11.04 0.18
N GLY A 165 -1.69 -11.12 1.39
CA GLY A 165 -0.37 -11.71 1.71
C GLY A 165 -0.32 -13.22 1.92
N TYR A 166 -1.41 -13.96 1.71
CA TYR A 166 -1.37 -15.43 1.79
C TYR A 166 -0.47 -16.02 0.69
N LEU A 167 0.46 -16.89 1.11
CA LEU A 167 1.41 -17.60 0.24
C LEU A 167 1.13 -19.12 0.21
N SER A 168 0.74 -19.71 1.34
CA SER A 168 0.44 -21.13 1.52
C SER A 168 -0.98 -21.42 2.02
N GLN A 169 -1.67 -20.39 2.54
CA GLN A 169 -3.05 -20.46 2.96
C GLN A 169 -3.97 -20.32 1.73
N SER A 170 -4.96 -21.20 1.59
CA SER A 170 -5.97 -21.10 0.53
C SER A 170 -6.88 -19.89 0.76
N GLY A 171 -7.19 -19.18 -0.33
CA GLY A 171 -7.98 -17.95 -0.35
C GLY A 171 -7.12 -16.68 -0.39
N ARG A 172 -7.71 -15.51 -0.07
CA ARG A 172 -7.04 -14.20 -0.12
C ARG A 172 -7.23 -13.41 1.16
N HIS A 173 -6.14 -12.77 1.61
CA HIS A 173 -6.13 -12.07 2.88
C HIS A 173 -6.70 -10.66 2.77
N GLU A 174 -7.82 -10.37 3.42
CA GLU A 174 -8.58 -9.12 3.24
C GLU A 174 -8.26 -8.01 4.25
N GLY A 175 -7.43 -8.31 5.25
CA GLY A 175 -6.95 -7.39 6.29
C GLY A 175 -5.44 -7.40 6.43
N ILE A 176 -4.94 -7.13 7.63
CA ILE A 176 -3.51 -7.17 7.98
C ILE A 176 -3.37 -7.84 9.34
N ASP A 177 -2.57 -8.91 9.41
CA ASP A 177 -2.28 -9.64 10.64
C ASP A 177 -1.06 -9.02 11.29
N ILE A 178 -1.21 -8.60 12.54
CA ILE A 178 -0.17 -7.94 13.33
C ILE A 178 0.00 -8.73 14.61
N ALA A 179 1.21 -9.20 14.90
CA ALA A 179 1.51 -10.03 16.05
C ALA A 179 2.50 -9.37 17.01
N ARG A 180 2.38 -9.68 18.31
CA ARG A 180 3.29 -9.17 19.33
C ARG A 180 3.49 -10.13 20.49
N ALA A 181 2.44 -10.41 21.26
CA ALA A 181 2.40 -11.45 22.28
C ALA A 181 0.98 -11.61 22.86
N VAL A 182 0.54 -12.84 23.10
CA VAL A 182 -0.72 -13.14 23.82
C VAL A 182 -0.77 -12.40 25.16
N GLY A 183 -1.87 -11.70 25.41
CA GLY A 183 -2.12 -10.92 26.62
C GLY A 183 -1.71 -9.45 26.56
N VAL A 184 -1.06 -8.96 25.49
CA VAL A 184 -0.75 -7.52 25.39
C VAL A 184 -2.00 -6.67 25.09
N PRO A 185 -2.13 -5.47 25.67
CA PRO A 185 -3.23 -4.55 25.36
C PRO A 185 -3.36 -4.19 23.88
N VAL A 186 -4.59 -4.31 23.35
CA VAL A 186 -4.96 -3.89 21.99
C VAL A 186 -5.91 -2.70 22.06
N TYR A 187 -5.60 -1.67 21.26
CA TYR A 187 -6.22 -0.35 21.29
C TYR A 187 -6.90 -0.01 19.95
N ALA A 188 -7.99 0.77 20.02
CA ALA A 188 -8.70 1.22 18.83
C ALA A 188 -7.86 2.19 18.00
N MET A 189 -7.58 1.82 16.74
CA MET A 189 -6.77 2.60 15.78
C MET A 189 -7.53 3.81 15.20
N VAL A 190 -8.86 3.85 15.34
CA VAL A 190 -9.74 4.98 15.00
C VAL A 190 -10.83 5.14 16.07
N PRO A 191 -11.42 6.33 16.26
CA PRO A 191 -12.62 6.47 17.07
C PRO A 191 -13.86 5.95 16.30
N GLY A 192 -14.96 5.65 16.99
CA GLY A 192 -16.21 5.23 16.34
C GLY A 192 -17.23 4.63 17.30
N THR A 193 -18.21 3.91 16.77
CA THR A 193 -19.25 3.20 17.54
C THR A 193 -19.12 1.69 17.32
N VAL A 194 -19.16 0.90 18.40
CA VAL A 194 -19.15 -0.58 18.30
C VAL A 194 -20.40 -1.07 17.56
N THR A 195 -20.21 -1.80 16.46
CA THR A 195 -21.28 -2.43 15.68
C THR A 195 -21.42 -3.93 15.96
N ARG A 196 -20.35 -4.59 16.41
CA ARG A 196 -20.34 -5.95 16.95
C ARG A 196 -19.24 -6.08 18.00
N VAL A 197 -19.54 -6.83 19.05
CA VAL A 197 -18.54 -7.50 19.89
C VAL A 197 -18.94 -8.97 20.00
N SER A 198 -17.95 -9.87 19.92
CA SER A 198 -18.12 -11.32 19.93
C SER A 198 -16.87 -11.91 20.57
N GLN A 199 -16.97 -12.40 21.81
CA GLN A 199 -15.90 -13.15 22.46
C GLN A 199 -16.06 -14.63 22.10
N GLY A 200 -15.27 -15.10 21.16
CA GLY A 200 -15.18 -16.51 20.80
C GLY A 200 -14.19 -17.27 21.70
N ALA A 201 -13.84 -18.50 21.32
CA ALA A 201 -12.97 -19.39 22.08
C ALA A 201 -11.56 -19.52 21.48
N ARG A 202 -10.59 -19.95 22.30
CA ARG A 202 -9.28 -20.41 21.80
C ARG A 202 -9.45 -21.72 21.03
N GLY A 203 -8.73 -21.87 19.91
CA GLY A 203 -8.99 -22.92 18.92
C GLY A 203 -9.67 -22.37 17.66
N GLY A 204 -9.61 -23.12 16.56
CA GLY A 204 -9.95 -22.64 15.20
C GLY A 204 -11.41 -22.18 15.03
N ASP A 205 -12.36 -22.86 15.68
CA ASP A 205 -13.80 -22.58 15.50
C ASP A 205 -14.28 -21.33 16.27
N GLY A 206 -13.45 -20.78 17.15
CA GLY A 206 -13.83 -19.79 18.15
C GLY A 206 -13.58 -18.33 17.76
N LEU A 207 -13.94 -17.91 16.55
CA LEU A 207 -13.62 -16.56 16.06
C LEU A 207 -14.13 -15.43 16.96
N SER A 208 -13.19 -14.67 17.54
CA SER A 208 -13.51 -13.41 18.23
C SER A 208 -13.57 -12.25 17.23
N THR A 209 -14.40 -11.25 17.51
CA THR A 209 -14.64 -10.10 16.62
C THR A 209 -15.01 -8.86 17.41
N ILE A 210 -14.33 -7.75 17.15
CA ILE A 210 -14.76 -6.39 17.52
C ILE A 210 -14.87 -5.60 16.22
N ALA A 211 -16.02 -4.98 15.95
CA ALA A 211 -16.22 -4.11 14.80
C ALA A 211 -16.58 -2.70 15.28
N ILE A 212 -15.85 -1.68 14.81
CA ILE A 212 -16.00 -0.28 15.20
C ILE A 212 -16.24 0.54 13.92
N TYR A 213 -17.44 1.10 13.79
CA TYR A 213 -17.82 1.97 12.67
C TYR A 213 -17.49 3.42 12.95
N ASN A 214 -16.74 4.05 12.07
CA ASN A 214 -16.47 5.48 12.07
C ASN A 214 -17.34 6.18 11.01
N ALA A 215 -18.33 6.95 11.49
CA ALA A 215 -19.31 7.62 10.64
C ALA A 215 -18.76 8.82 9.83
N SER A 216 -17.69 9.49 10.27
CA SER A 216 -17.10 10.60 9.49
C SER A 216 -16.15 10.12 8.40
N LEU A 217 -15.73 8.85 8.45
CA LEU A 217 -14.94 8.21 7.41
C LEU A 217 -15.77 7.30 6.50
N ASP A 218 -16.99 6.91 6.94
CA ASP A 218 -17.80 5.85 6.36
C ASP A 218 -17.04 4.51 6.25
N LYS A 219 -16.31 4.14 7.31
CA LYS A 219 -15.51 2.90 7.34
C LYS A 219 -15.73 2.15 8.65
N THR A 220 -15.64 0.83 8.59
CA THR A 220 -15.60 -0.02 9.78
C THR A 220 -14.23 -0.64 9.93
N ILE A 221 -13.63 -0.51 11.11
CA ILE A 221 -12.41 -1.25 11.46
C ILE A 221 -12.80 -2.48 12.27
N VAL A 222 -12.34 -3.64 11.83
CA VAL A 222 -12.60 -4.93 12.47
C VAL A 222 -11.31 -5.47 13.07
N TYR A 223 -11.40 -5.99 14.29
CA TYR A 223 -10.33 -6.66 15.00
C TYR A 223 -10.77 -8.10 15.25
N LEU A 224 -9.99 -9.10 14.81
CA LEU A 224 -10.25 -10.51 15.09
C LEU A 224 -9.19 -11.10 16.02
N HIS A 225 -9.47 -12.31 16.51
CA HIS A 225 -8.56 -13.18 17.29
C HIS A 225 -8.15 -12.72 18.69
N THR A 226 -8.24 -11.42 18.97
CA THR A 226 -8.13 -10.82 20.30
C THR A 226 -9.15 -11.37 21.31
N ASP A 227 -8.87 -11.20 22.61
CA ASP A 227 -9.83 -11.38 23.70
C ASP A 227 -10.48 -10.04 24.09
N PRO A 228 -11.76 -9.78 23.76
CA PRO A 228 -12.39 -8.48 23.99
C PRO A 228 -12.54 -8.12 25.47
N LEU A 229 -12.43 -6.82 25.78
CA LEU A 229 -12.88 -6.28 27.05
C LEU A 229 -14.42 -6.23 27.10
N ALA A 230 -14.98 -5.84 28.25
CA ALA A 230 -16.41 -5.61 28.45
C ALA A 230 -16.92 -4.40 27.63
N LEU A 231 -17.11 -4.62 26.33
CA LEU A 231 -17.67 -3.66 25.38
C LEU A 231 -19.15 -3.96 25.10
N SER A 232 -19.89 -2.97 24.61
CA SER A 232 -21.30 -3.10 24.20
C SER A 232 -21.55 -2.56 22.80
N VAL A 233 -22.42 -3.20 22.03
CA VAL A 233 -22.90 -2.63 20.75
C VAL A 233 -23.59 -1.28 21.01
N GLY A 234 -23.27 -0.27 20.21
CA GLY A 234 -23.70 1.12 20.43
C GLY A 234 -22.77 1.95 21.33
N GLN A 235 -21.76 1.35 21.97
CA GLN A 235 -20.75 2.08 22.73
C GLN A 235 -19.88 2.96 21.82
N SER A 236 -19.67 4.21 22.20
CA SER A 236 -18.67 5.09 21.59
C SER A 236 -17.26 4.75 22.10
N ILE A 237 -16.30 4.67 21.18
CA ILE A 237 -14.90 4.32 21.41
C ILE A 237 -14.01 5.48 20.94
N SER A 238 -13.05 5.87 21.78
CA SER A 238 -12.01 6.84 21.42
C SER A 238 -10.79 6.16 20.80
N GLN A 239 -10.08 6.85 19.89
CA GLN A 239 -8.79 6.37 19.41
C GLN A 239 -7.80 6.21 20.57
N GLY A 240 -7.05 5.11 20.61
CA GLY A 240 -6.11 4.82 21.70
C GLY A 240 -6.76 4.39 23.04
N GLN A 241 -8.08 4.16 23.05
CA GLN A 241 -8.79 3.42 24.09
C GLN A 241 -8.49 1.92 23.94
N GLN A 242 -8.28 1.20 25.05
CA GLN A 242 -8.12 -0.25 25.01
C GLN A 242 -9.47 -0.91 24.72
N ILE A 243 -9.48 -1.89 23.82
CA ILE A 243 -10.68 -2.64 23.41
C ILE A 243 -10.55 -4.14 23.67
N ALA A 244 -9.32 -4.66 23.76
CA ALA A 244 -9.05 -6.08 23.95
C ALA A 244 -7.65 -6.33 24.53
N VAL A 245 -7.26 -7.60 24.62
CA VAL A 245 -5.85 -8.04 24.57
C VAL A 245 -5.64 -8.96 23.37
N GLU A 246 -4.41 -9.09 22.89
CA GLU A 246 -4.04 -10.08 21.86
C GLU A 246 -4.26 -11.50 22.39
N ASP A 247 -4.82 -12.38 21.56
CA ASP A 247 -5.07 -13.79 21.88
C ASP A 247 -5.09 -14.61 20.58
N TRP A 248 -5.51 -15.87 20.65
CA TRP A 248 -5.58 -16.79 19.50
C TRP A 248 -6.99 -17.38 19.31
N ARG A 249 -8.01 -16.52 19.47
CA ARG A 249 -9.43 -16.95 19.48
C ARG A 249 -10.01 -17.06 18.07
N GLY A 250 -10.22 -18.28 17.59
CA GLY A 250 -10.43 -18.57 16.16
C GLY A 250 -9.15 -18.87 15.40
N ILE A 251 -8.06 -19.21 16.09
CA ILE A 251 -6.79 -19.68 15.50
C ILE A 251 -6.52 -21.09 16.05
N SER A 252 -5.91 -21.97 15.26
CA SER A 252 -5.65 -23.35 15.64
C SER A 252 -4.67 -23.53 16.81
N ALA A 253 -3.72 -22.61 17.01
CA ALA A 253 -2.71 -22.69 18.07
C ALA A 253 -2.20 -21.32 18.54
N ALA A 254 -1.78 -21.25 19.80
CA ALA A 254 -1.23 -20.03 20.42
C ALA A 254 0.04 -19.49 19.75
N SER A 255 0.81 -20.34 19.06
CA SER A 255 1.99 -19.93 18.27
C SER A 255 1.64 -19.13 17.01
N GLY A 256 0.37 -19.13 16.59
CA GLY A 256 -0.14 -18.29 15.51
C GLY A 256 -0.88 -17.03 15.99
N ALA A 257 -0.80 -16.69 17.28
CA ALA A 257 -1.49 -15.53 17.85
C ALA A 257 -1.13 -14.22 17.12
N HIS A 258 -2.16 -13.43 16.81
CA HIS A 258 -2.05 -12.11 16.20
C HIS A 258 -3.36 -11.33 16.42
N THR A 259 -3.32 -10.03 16.22
CA THR A 259 -4.49 -9.18 16.00
C THR A 259 -4.64 -8.98 14.50
N HIS A 260 -5.66 -9.59 13.90
CA HIS A 260 -6.05 -9.28 12.53
C HIS A 260 -6.80 -7.94 12.52
N VAL A 261 -6.39 -7.00 11.69
CA VAL A 261 -7.00 -5.68 11.53
C VAL A 261 -7.50 -5.49 10.10
N GLU A 262 -8.81 -5.39 9.93
CA GLU A 262 -9.46 -5.14 8.64
C GLU A 262 -10.05 -3.73 8.57
N MET A 263 -10.05 -3.12 7.38
CA MET A 263 -10.78 -1.88 7.09
C MET A 263 -11.79 -2.14 5.97
N ARG A 264 -13.08 -2.06 6.30
CA ARG A 264 -14.18 -2.22 5.35
C ARG A 264 -14.84 -0.89 4.98
N LEU A 265 -15.41 -0.86 3.78
CA LEU A 265 -16.32 0.19 3.33
C LEU A 265 -17.65 0.15 4.08
N GLY A 266 -18.18 1.31 4.46
CA GLY A 266 -19.48 1.46 5.09
C GLY A 266 -19.55 0.99 6.55
N ARG A 267 -20.79 0.87 7.04
CA ARG A 267 -21.12 0.29 8.36
C ARG A 267 -21.26 -1.22 8.26
N GLN A 268 -20.31 -1.95 8.85
CA GLN A 268 -20.22 -3.41 8.81
C GLN A 268 -20.26 -4.01 10.22
N THR A 269 -20.43 -5.33 10.30
CA THR A 269 -20.43 -6.12 11.55
C THR A 269 -19.48 -7.33 11.51
N ALA A 270 -18.74 -7.52 10.43
CA ALA A 270 -17.79 -8.61 10.25
C ALA A 270 -16.61 -8.16 9.38
N ALA A 271 -15.53 -8.94 9.44
CA ALA A 271 -14.47 -8.94 8.45
C ALA A 271 -14.97 -9.60 7.14
N ALA A 272 -14.10 -9.71 6.14
CA ALA A 272 -14.34 -10.54 4.97
C ALA A 272 -14.39 -12.04 5.32
N VAL A 273 -14.68 -12.85 4.31
CA VAL A 273 -14.14 -14.21 4.26
C VAL A 273 -12.77 -14.11 3.58
N SER A 274 -11.75 -14.77 4.14
CA SER A 274 -10.40 -14.82 3.57
C SER A 274 -9.88 -16.24 3.41
N VAL A 275 -10.16 -17.10 4.40
CA VAL A 275 -9.79 -18.52 4.35
C VAL A 275 -10.72 -19.26 3.38
N GLY A 276 -10.15 -19.79 2.30
CA GLY A 276 -10.87 -20.54 1.26
C GLY A 276 -11.59 -19.68 0.22
N ASP A 277 -11.62 -18.35 0.38
CA ASP A 277 -12.27 -17.42 -0.56
C ASP A 277 -11.24 -16.89 -1.57
N PRO A 278 -11.36 -17.19 -2.88
CA PRO A 278 -10.45 -16.71 -3.91
C PRO A 278 -10.69 -15.24 -4.31
N ASP A 279 -11.82 -14.64 -3.91
CA ASP A 279 -12.14 -13.25 -4.23
C ASP A 279 -11.52 -12.28 -3.20
N LEU A 280 -11.49 -10.99 -3.55
CA LEU A 280 -10.98 -9.92 -2.69
C LEU A 280 -12.00 -8.79 -2.74
N THR A 281 -12.78 -8.65 -1.68
CA THR A 281 -13.93 -7.74 -1.58
C THR A 281 -13.56 -6.38 -0.98
N ASN A 282 -12.43 -6.28 -0.28
CA ASN A 282 -11.90 -5.03 0.23
C ASN A 282 -10.98 -4.32 -0.77
N GLN A 283 -11.00 -3.00 -0.68
CA GLN A 283 -9.93 -2.16 -1.23
C GLN A 283 -8.64 -2.34 -0.41
N ASN A 284 -7.48 -2.21 -1.06
CA ASN A 284 -6.19 -2.20 -0.35
C ASN A 284 -6.18 -1.08 0.71
N PRO A 285 -5.98 -1.39 2.00
CA PRO A 285 -6.08 -0.42 3.09
C PRO A 285 -4.90 0.55 3.20
N THR A 286 -3.87 0.41 2.35
CA THR A 286 -2.66 1.26 2.28
C THR A 286 -2.95 2.75 2.46
N ALA A 287 -3.68 3.36 1.52
CA ALA A 287 -3.91 4.81 1.51
C ALA A 287 -4.78 5.27 2.69
N PHE A 288 -5.64 4.38 3.21
CA PHE A 288 -6.44 4.66 4.40
C PHE A 288 -5.55 4.78 5.64
N TRP A 289 -4.72 3.78 5.95
CA TRP A 289 -3.85 3.80 7.13
C TRP A 289 -2.82 4.94 7.08
N GLU A 290 -2.30 5.24 5.90
CA GLU A 290 -1.45 6.41 5.67
C GLU A 290 -2.13 7.74 6.00
N SER A 291 -3.42 7.89 5.65
CA SER A 291 -4.20 9.07 5.98
C SER A 291 -4.45 9.21 7.49
N ARG A 292 -4.24 8.15 8.28
CA ARG A 292 -4.32 8.12 9.76
C ARG A 292 -2.95 8.23 10.43
N GLY A 293 -1.87 8.43 9.66
CA GLY A 293 -0.52 8.66 10.19
C GLY A 293 0.33 7.40 10.34
N TYR A 294 -0.04 6.28 9.71
CA TYR A 294 0.70 5.02 9.79
C TYR A 294 1.51 4.70 8.51
N ASN A 295 2.63 4.00 8.65
CA ASN A 295 3.42 3.41 7.56
C ASN A 295 3.27 1.89 7.55
N ILE A 296 3.04 1.29 6.39
CA ILE A 296 3.33 -0.13 6.14
C ILE A 296 4.85 -0.36 6.19
N SER A 297 5.60 0.64 5.73
CA SER A 297 7.07 0.67 5.72
C SER A 297 7.65 0.99 7.09
N ALA A 298 7.43 0.09 8.04
CA ALA A 298 8.21 -0.05 9.26
C ALA A 298 7.84 -1.37 9.95
N ASP A 299 8.67 -2.39 9.72
CA ASP A 299 8.86 -3.60 10.52
C ASP A 299 10.38 -3.82 10.57
#